data_AF-A0A9E3NAW8-F1
#
_entry.id   AF-A0A9E3NAW8-F1
#
_cell.length_a   1.000
_cell.length_b   1.000
_cell.length_c   1.000
_cell.angle_alpha   90.00
_cell.angle_beta   90.00
_cell.angle_gamma   90.00
#
_symmetry.space_group_name_H-M   'P 1'
#
loop_
_entity.id
_entity.type
_entity.pdbx_description
1 polymer ?
#
loop_
_entity_poly.entity_id
_entity_poly.type
_entity_poly.pdbx_seq_one_letter_code
_entity_poly.pdbx_strand_id
1 'polypeptide(L)'
;MPSISAKKPYRIGRSRTGLGLFATKPIKKGAKIVRYFGPLLDCSKKKDDAVENKYLFELNGRWTIDGSIRANVARYINHACRPNAESDVMPRKRKVVIRAIKNIEPGEEINYDYGTDYFREYLKPIGCKCDACEKKRKKKRAEARAERLRLKAKAEKKALKKAAKAAAEAKAALKPPVVPHSNGSTEGRELNGVLLNGHRGTSARRVSAAKSAISVRPVRKQRREARASA
;
A
#
# COMPACT_ATOMS: atom_id res chain seq x y z
N MET A 1 30.32 -23.66 2.07
CA MET A 1 29.27 -23.42 1.06
C MET A 1 29.54 -24.32 -0.14
N PRO A 2 28.54 -24.79 -0.89
CA PRO A 2 28.83 -25.57 -2.11
C PRO A 2 29.67 -24.73 -3.08
N SER A 3 30.73 -25.32 -3.65
CA SER A 3 31.53 -24.67 -4.68
C SER A 3 30.69 -24.53 -5.95
N ILE A 4 30.26 -23.30 -6.25
CA ILE A 4 29.53 -22.99 -7.48
C ILE A 4 30.57 -22.59 -8.53
N SER A 5 30.63 -23.35 -9.62
CA SER A 5 31.50 -22.99 -10.75
C SER A 5 31.17 -21.59 -11.26
N ALA A 6 32.20 -20.76 -11.48
CA ALA A 6 32.10 -19.40 -12.01
C ALA A 6 31.40 -19.32 -13.38
N LYS A 7 31.27 -20.45 -14.10
CA LYS A 7 30.55 -20.53 -15.37
C LYS A 7 29.02 -20.42 -15.19
N LYS A 8 28.48 -20.74 -14.01
CA LYS A 8 27.04 -20.71 -13.75
C LYS A 8 26.52 -19.27 -13.64
N PRO A 9 25.30 -18.97 -14.15
CA PRO A 9 24.76 -17.61 -14.19
C PRO A 9 24.21 -17.15 -12.83
N TYR A 10 24.62 -17.76 -11.73
CA TYR A 10 24.11 -17.47 -10.39
C TYR A 10 25.15 -17.67 -9.30
N ARG A 11 24.95 -17.00 -8.15
CA ARG A 11 25.75 -17.11 -6.93
C ARG A 11 24.85 -17.17 -5.70
N ILE A 12 25.35 -17.70 -4.59
CA ILE A 12 24.66 -17.63 -3.30
C ILE A 12 25.09 -16.35 -2.59
N GLY A 13 24.16 -15.63 -2.00
CA GLY A 13 24.40 -14.41 -1.24
C GLY A 13 23.49 -14.27 -0.03
N ARG A 14 23.70 -13.22 0.76
CA ARG A 14 22.78 -12.85 1.85
C ARG A 14 21.51 -12.25 1.25
N SER A 15 20.37 -12.72 1.72
CA SER A 15 19.03 -12.22 1.39
C SER A 15 18.28 -11.87 2.69
N ARG A 16 17.13 -11.23 2.53
CA ARG A 16 16.24 -10.80 3.61
C ARG A 16 15.75 -11.94 4.49
N THR A 17 15.58 -13.13 3.92
CA THR A 17 15.12 -14.34 4.60
C THR A 17 16.25 -15.31 4.93
N GLY A 18 17.50 -14.87 4.84
CA GLY A 18 18.68 -15.68 5.16
C GLY A 18 19.67 -15.74 4.00
N LEU A 19 19.79 -16.89 3.36
CA LEU A 19 20.56 -17.05 2.14
C LEU A 19 19.62 -17.01 0.93
N GLY A 20 20.09 -16.42 -0.16
CA GLY A 20 19.36 -16.28 -1.42
C GLY A 20 20.23 -16.67 -2.61
N LEU A 21 19.58 -17.03 -3.72
CA LEU A 21 20.25 -17.24 -4.99
C LEU A 21 20.13 -15.97 -5.83
N PHE A 22 21.25 -15.45 -6.31
CA PHE A 22 21.31 -14.20 -7.09
C PHE A 22 21.87 -14.47 -8.48
N ALA A 23 21.31 -13.81 -9.50
CA ALA A 23 21.85 -13.88 -10.85
C ALA A 23 23.21 -13.16 -10.93
N THR A 24 24.18 -13.75 -11.63
CA THR A 24 25.48 -13.11 -11.95
C THR A 24 25.57 -12.69 -13.41
N LYS A 25 24.71 -13.24 -14.25
CA LYS A 25 24.60 -12.97 -15.69
C LYS A 25 23.13 -12.76 -16.03
N PRO A 26 22.80 -12.05 -17.12
CA PRO A 26 21.42 -11.89 -17.54
C PRO A 26 20.81 -13.25 -17.89
N ILE A 27 19.66 -13.57 -17.29
CA ILE A 27 18.91 -14.80 -17.55
C ILE A 27 17.65 -14.44 -18.34
N LYS A 28 17.54 -14.92 -19.57
CA LYS A 28 16.37 -14.68 -20.42
C LYS A 28 15.16 -15.45 -19.92
N LYS A 29 13.96 -14.91 -20.17
CA LYS A 29 12.70 -15.62 -19.98
C LYS A 29 12.74 -16.99 -20.66
N GLY A 30 12.26 -18.02 -19.97
CA GLY A 30 12.22 -19.40 -20.43
C GLY A 30 13.51 -20.18 -20.18
N ALA A 31 14.61 -19.54 -19.77
CA ALA A 31 15.87 -20.23 -19.51
C ALA A 31 15.78 -21.12 -18.26
N LYS A 32 16.38 -22.32 -18.34
CA LYS A 32 16.53 -23.24 -17.21
C LYS A 32 17.66 -22.74 -16.32
N ILE A 33 17.38 -22.48 -15.05
CA ILE A 33 18.32 -21.91 -14.10
C ILE A 33 19.08 -23.03 -13.40
N VAL A 34 18.36 -23.84 -12.62
CA VAL A 34 18.94 -24.90 -11.79
C VAL A 34 17.95 -26.03 -11.61
N ARG A 35 18.45 -27.25 -11.52
CA ARG A 35 17.65 -28.42 -11.17
C ARG A 35 17.54 -28.52 -9.65
N TYR A 36 16.34 -28.73 -9.14
CA TYR A 36 16.13 -29.15 -7.77
C TYR A 36 16.30 -30.67 -7.70
N PHE A 37 17.23 -31.15 -6.87
CA PHE A 37 17.57 -32.56 -6.80
C PHE A 37 17.88 -33.00 -5.38
N GLY A 38 17.71 -34.29 -5.12
CA GLY A 38 17.98 -34.92 -3.84
C GLY A 38 17.43 -36.35 -3.80
N PRO A 39 17.44 -37.00 -2.63
CA PRO A 39 16.85 -38.31 -2.44
C PRO A 39 15.34 -38.23 -2.68
N LEU A 40 14.78 -39.28 -3.27
CA LEU A 40 13.34 -39.42 -3.43
C LEU A 40 12.79 -40.16 -2.21
N LEU A 41 11.82 -39.55 -1.56
CA LEU A 41 11.03 -40.08 -0.46
C LEU A 41 9.73 -40.66 -1.04
N ASP A 42 9.35 -41.86 -0.57
CA ASP A 42 8.08 -42.50 -0.93
C ASP A 42 7.08 -42.28 0.21
N CYS A 43 6.12 -41.36 0.02
CA CYS A 43 5.13 -41.00 1.04
C CYS A 43 4.22 -42.19 1.44
N SER A 44 4.20 -43.28 0.67
CA SER A 44 3.55 -44.53 1.10
C SER A 44 4.24 -45.19 2.30
N LYS A 45 5.50 -44.85 2.59
CA LYS A 45 6.25 -45.36 3.74
C LYS A 45 6.15 -44.36 4.89
N LYS A 46 5.59 -44.80 6.02
CA LYS A 46 5.47 -43.96 7.24
C LYS A 46 6.78 -43.31 7.70
N LYS A 47 7.93 -43.96 7.46
CA LYS A 47 9.25 -43.41 7.82
C LYS A 47 9.63 -42.20 6.97
N ASP A 48 9.29 -42.23 5.69
CA ASP A 48 9.61 -41.17 4.73
C ASP A 48 8.61 -40.01 4.84
N ASP A 49 7.35 -40.31 5.18
CA ASP A 49 6.29 -39.34 5.41
C ASP A 49 6.47 -38.57 6.74
N ALA A 50 7.10 -39.19 7.73
CA ALA A 50 7.45 -38.55 9.00
C ALA A 50 8.65 -37.57 8.89
N VAL A 51 9.31 -37.49 7.72
CA VAL A 51 10.43 -36.57 7.52
C VAL A 51 9.88 -35.15 7.44
N GLU A 52 10.01 -34.37 8.50
CA GLU A 52 9.61 -32.97 8.52
C GLU A 52 10.82 -32.07 8.19
N ASN A 53 10.92 -31.65 6.94
CA ASN A 53 12.03 -30.80 6.45
C ASN A 53 11.49 -29.58 5.69
N LYS A 54 12.18 -28.44 5.82
CA LYS A 54 11.83 -27.19 5.10
C LYS A 54 12.12 -27.23 3.59
N TYR A 55 12.83 -28.27 3.13
CA TYR A 55 13.33 -28.43 1.76
C TYR A 55 12.68 -29.62 1.06
N LEU A 56 11.41 -29.90 1.37
CA LEU A 56 10.65 -30.93 0.67
C LEU A 56 9.98 -30.33 -0.56
N PHE A 57 10.09 -31.05 -1.67
CA PHE A 57 9.43 -30.68 -2.92
C PHE A 57 8.56 -31.85 -3.38
N GLU A 58 7.25 -31.71 -3.24
CA GLU A 58 6.30 -32.72 -3.69
C GLU A 58 6.27 -32.79 -5.22
N LEU A 59 6.47 -33.99 -5.78
CA LEU A 59 6.33 -34.22 -7.22
C LEU A 59 4.90 -34.59 -7.57
N ASN A 60 4.33 -35.49 -6.78
CA ASN A 60 2.99 -36.09 -6.84
C ASN A 60 2.67 -36.60 -5.43
N GLY A 61 1.41 -36.99 -5.16
CA GLY A 61 0.98 -37.55 -3.87
C GLY A 61 1.62 -38.88 -3.41
N ARG A 62 2.69 -39.35 -4.07
CA ARG A 62 3.51 -40.49 -3.65
C ARG A 62 4.99 -40.15 -3.51
N TRP A 63 5.50 -39.23 -4.33
CA TRP A 63 6.94 -39.00 -4.43
C TRP A 63 7.27 -37.56 -4.04
N THR A 64 8.20 -37.42 -3.11
CA THR A 64 8.70 -36.13 -2.64
C THR A 64 10.21 -36.10 -2.76
N ILE A 65 10.79 -35.01 -3.26
CA ILE A 65 12.24 -34.83 -3.32
C ILE A 65 12.70 -34.12 -2.06
N ASP A 66 13.66 -34.71 -1.35
CA ASP A 66 14.34 -34.04 -0.24
C ASP A 66 15.53 -33.22 -0.73
N GLY A 67 15.40 -31.90 -0.73
CA GLY A 67 16.46 -30.95 -1.08
C GLY A 67 17.42 -30.60 0.06
N SER A 68 17.38 -31.31 1.19
CA SER A 68 18.25 -31.06 2.37
C SER A 68 19.76 -31.17 2.09
N ILE A 69 20.14 -31.80 0.97
CA ILE A 69 21.54 -31.96 0.55
C ILE A 69 22.20 -30.59 0.29
N ARG A 70 23.40 -30.38 0.85
CA ARG A 70 24.17 -29.12 0.68
C ARG A 70 24.60 -28.84 -0.77
N ALA A 71 24.75 -29.86 -1.59
CA ALA A 71 25.03 -29.74 -3.02
C ALA A 71 23.84 -29.17 -3.83
N ASN A 72 22.62 -29.28 -3.32
CA ASN A 72 21.44 -28.74 -3.99
C ASN A 72 21.39 -27.22 -3.82
N VAL A 73 21.94 -26.48 -4.80
CA VAL A 73 21.93 -25.01 -4.79
C VAL A 73 20.51 -24.44 -4.90
N ALA A 74 19.56 -25.18 -5.49
CA ALA A 74 18.19 -24.72 -5.63
C ALA A 74 17.48 -24.52 -4.29
N ARG A 75 17.98 -25.12 -3.19
CA ARG A 75 17.45 -24.94 -1.83
C ARG A 75 17.56 -23.50 -1.30
N TYR A 76 18.41 -22.68 -1.91
CA TYR A 76 18.63 -21.28 -1.51
C TYR A 76 17.73 -20.30 -2.26
N ILE A 77 16.89 -20.79 -3.18
CA ILE A 77 15.95 -19.93 -3.90
C ILE A 77 14.78 -19.66 -2.98
N ASN A 78 14.52 -18.38 -2.70
CA ASN A 78 13.51 -17.95 -1.75
C ASN A 78 12.12 -17.84 -2.38
N HIS A 79 11.11 -17.79 -1.51
CA HIS A 79 9.73 -17.53 -1.91
C HIS A 79 9.50 -16.05 -2.24
N ALA A 80 8.77 -15.79 -3.32
CA ALA A 80 8.18 -14.48 -3.58
C ALA A 80 6.74 -14.59 -4.11
N CYS A 81 5.84 -13.75 -3.59
CA CYS A 81 4.45 -13.68 -4.09
C CYS A 81 4.33 -13.05 -5.48
N ARG A 82 5.40 -12.41 -5.99
CA ARG A 82 5.51 -11.93 -7.37
C ARG A 82 6.82 -12.42 -7.95
N PRO A 83 6.90 -13.70 -8.34
CA PRO A 83 8.19 -14.30 -8.64
C PRO A 83 8.76 -13.87 -9.99
N ASN A 84 10.04 -14.17 -10.20
CA ASN A 84 10.75 -14.09 -11.47
C ASN A 84 11.12 -15.47 -12.06
N ALA A 85 10.98 -16.54 -11.29
CA ALA A 85 11.11 -17.93 -11.72
C ALA A 85 9.91 -18.80 -11.29
N GLU A 86 9.75 -19.95 -11.94
CA GLU A 86 8.77 -20.98 -11.62
C GLU A 86 9.43 -22.35 -11.53
N SER A 87 8.77 -23.29 -10.86
CA SER A 87 9.17 -24.68 -10.80
C SER A 87 8.49 -25.49 -11.91
N ASP A 88 9.28 -25.92 -12.90
CA ASP A 88 8.89 -26.85 -13.96
C ASP A 88 9.03 -28.29 -13.43
N VAL A 89 7.91 -28.83 -12.93
CA VAL A 89 7.83 -30.18 -12.37
C VAL A 89 7.57 -31.18 -13.50
N MET A 90 8.41 -32.19 -13.59
CA MET A 90 8.31 -33.28 -14.57
C MET A 90 8.09 -34.60 -13.83
N PRO A 91 6.85 -34.94 -13.43
CA PRO A 91 6.60 -36.04 -12.52
C PRO A 91 7.01 -37.41 -13.10
N ARG A 92 6.75 -37.63 -14.39
CA ARG A 92 7.17 -38.86 -15.10
C ARG A 92 8.68 -39.08 -15.07
N LYS A 93 9.45 -37.98 -15.10
CA LYS A 93 10.93 -38.03 -15.06
C LYS A 93 11.48 -37.86 -13.65
N ARG A 94 10.61 -37.66 -12.65
CA ARG A 94 10.92 -37.33 -11.25
C ARG A 94 11.97 -36.23 -11.13
N LYS A 95 11.80 -35.19 -11.94
CA LYS A 95 12.73 -34.04 -12.04
C LYS A 95 11.97 -32.75 -11.82
N VAL A 96 12.61 -31.83 -11.11
CA VAL A 96 12.12 -30.46 -10.95
C VAL A 96 13.21 -29.52 -11.44
N VAL A 97 12.84 -28.61 -12.34
CA VAL A 97 13.76 -27.61 -12.88
C VAL A 97 13.19 -26.24 -12.61
N ILE A 98 14.01 -25.35 -12.07
CA ILE A 98 13.62 -23.95 -11.90
C ILE A 98 13.89 -23.21 -13.21
N ARG A 99 12.87 -22.53 -13.73
CA ARG A 99 12.90 -21.81 -15.00
C ARG A 99 12.55 -20.34 -14.80
N ALA A 100 13.19 -19.45 -15.52
CA ALA A 100 12.86 -18.03 -15.50
C ALA A 100 11.53 -17.76 -16.22
N ILE A 101 10.60 -17.03 -15.60
CA ILE A 101 9.34 -16.59 -16.23
C ILE A 101 9.43 -15.17 -16.78
N LYS A 102 10.47 -14.43 -16.40
CA LYS A 102 10.81 -13.08 -16.85
C LYS A 102 12.31 -13.00 -17.13
N ASN A 103 12.74 -11.92 -17.76
CA ASN A 103 14.17 -11.62 -17.82
C ASN A 103 14.65 -11.24 -16.41
N ILE A 104 15.75 -11.83 -15.98
CA ILE A 104 16.37 -11.58 -14.67
C ILE A 104 17.72 -10.91 -14.93
N GLU A 105 17.92 -9.74 -14.34
CA GLU A 105 19.13 -8.96 -14.50
C GLU A 105 20.25 -9.42 -13.55
N PRO A 106 21.53 -9.22 -13.89
CA PRO A 106 22.63 -9.47 -12.97
C PRO A 106 22.42 -8.73 -11.64
N GLY A 107 22.58 -9.43 -10.53
CA GLY A 107 22.39 -8.90 -9.19
C GLY A 107 20.98 -9.10 -8.61
N GLU A 108 19.98 -9.44 -9.43
CA GLU A 108 18.64 -9.73 -8.94
C GLU A 108 18.57 -11.07 -8.20
N GLU A 109 17.73 -11.13 -7.16
CA GLU A 109 17.43 -12.37 -6.45
C GLU A 109 16.47 -13.24 -7.27
N ILE A 110 16.85 -14.49 -7.47
CA ILE A 110 16.02 -15.52 -8.10
C ILE A 110 15.05 -16.02 -7.03
N ASN A 111 13.76 -16.00 -7.35
CA ASN A 111 12.69 -16.39 -6.44
C ASN A 111 11.56 -17.09 -7.22
N TYR A 112 10.84 -17.98 -6.54
CA TYR A 112 9.69 -18.67 -7.11
C TYR A 112 8.54 -18.75 -6.10
N ASP A 113 7.36 -19.16 -6.55
CA ASP A 113 6.25 -19.43 -5.67
C ASP A 113 6.38 -20.83 -5.06
N TYR A 114 6.30 -20.94 -3.73
CA TYR A 114 6.45 -22.23 -3.03
C TYR A 114 5.16 -23.05 -3.08
N GLY A 115 4.08 -22.50 -3.63
CA GLY A 115 2.78 -23.14 -3.68
C GLY A 115 1.92 -22.80 -2.47
N THR A 116 0.63 -23.07 -2.61
CA THR A 116 -0.40 -22.67 -1.66
C THR A 116 -0.33 -23.39 -0.33
N ASP A 117 0.10 -24.64 -0.32
CA ASP A 117 0.08 -25.48 0.88
C ASP A 117 1.22 -25.09 1.80
N TYR A 118 2.44 -25.01 1.26
CA TYR A 118 3.59 -24.45 1.96
C TYR A 118 3.33 -23.01 2.43
N PHE A 119 2.66 -22.19 1.59
CA PHE A 119 2.33 -20.83 1.99
C PHE A 119 1.40 -20.79 3.21
N ARG A 120 0.36 -21.63 3.24
CA ARG A 120 -0.62 -21.67 4.33
C ARG A 120 -0.02 -22.19 5.63
N GLU A 121 0.81 -23.20 5.55
CA GLU A 121 1.36 -23.89 6.72
C GLU A 121 2.53 -23.11 7.34
N TYR A 122 3.50 -22.69 6.52
CA TYR A 122 4.75 -22.13 7.03
C TYR A 122 4.87 -20.62 6.88
N LEU A 123 4.32 -20.02 5.80
CA LEU A 123 4.49 -18.57 5.55
C LEU A 123 3.36 -17.70 6.09
N LYS A 124 2.12 -18.19 6.12
CA LYS A 124 0.96 -17.42 6.59
C LYS A 124 1.08 -17.02 8.06
N PRO A 125 1.53 -17.90 8.99
CA PRO A 125 1.69 -17.52 10.40
C PRO A 125 2.76 -16.43 10.61
N ILE A 126 3.87 -16.53 9.88
CA ILE A 126 5.04 -15.63 10.03
C ILE A 126 4.87 -14.34 9.20
N GLY A 127 4.04 -14.40 8.16
CA GLY A 127 3.87 -13.36 7.15
C GLY A 127 5.01 -13.35 6.14
N CYS A 128 4.67 -13.47 4.86
CA CYS A 128 5.66 -13.45 3.77
C CYS A 128 6.52 -12.16 3.78
N LYS A 129 7.83 -12.36 3.79
CA LYS A 129 8.86 -11.29 3.84
C LYS A 129 9.41 -10.88 2.47
N CYS A 130 8.81 -11.36 1.37
CA CYS A 130 9.22 -10.94 0.03
C CYS A 130 8.98 -9.44 -0.20
N ASP A 131 9.71 -8.87 -1.16
CA ASP A 131 9.66 -7.43 -1.45
C ASP A 131 8.27 -6.94 -1.86
N ALA A 132 7.50 -7.76 -2.59
CA ALA A 132 6.13 -7.42 -2.97
C ALA A 132 5.23 -7.26 -1.73
N CYS A 133 5.29 -8.21 -0.79
CA CYS A 133 4.52 -8.15 0.45
C CYS A 133 5.00 -7.04 1.38
N GLU A 134 6.30 -6.74 1.40
CA GLU A 134 6.81 -5.59 2.13
C GLU A 134 6.30 -4.26 1.56
N LYS A 135 6.39 -4.05 0.25
CA LYS A 135 5.86 -2.83 -0.40
C LYS A 135 4.39 -2.64 -0.07
N LYS A 136 3.59 -3.72 -0.13
CA LYS A 136 2.17 -3.71 0.25
C LYS A 136 1.97 -3.33 1.73
N ARG A 137 2.75 -3.89 2.65
CA ARG A 137 2.68 -3.56 4.10
C ARG A 137 3.10 -2.12 4.38
N LYS A 138 4.15 -1.62 3.73
CA LYS A 138 4.59 -0.22 3.84
C LYS A 138 3.49 0.75 3.37
N LYS A 139 2.86 0.47 2.22
CA LYS A 139 1.73 1.27 1.71
C LYS A 139 0.56 1.32 2.70
N LYS A 140 0.10 0.16 3.19
CA LYS A 140 -0.99 0.09 4.19
C LYS A 140 -0.66 0.85 5.48
N ARG A 141 0.58 0.74 5.97
CA ARG A 141 1.04 1.48 7.16
C ARG A 141 1.05 3.00 6.92
N ALA A 142 1.44 3.45 5.73
CA ALA A 142 1.41 4.87 5.37
C ALA A 142 -0.03 5.41 5.30
N GLU A 143 -0.94 4.66 4.67
CA GLU A 143 -2.37 4.99 4.58
C GLU A 143 -3.02 5.09 5.97
N ALA A 144 -2.80 4.10 6.84
CA ALA A 144 -3.31 4.12 8.22
C ALA A 144 -2.76 5.29 9.04
N ARG A 145 -1.49 5.66 8.86
CA ARG A 145 -0.90 6.85 9.50
C ARG A 145 -1.56 8.13 9.00
N ALA A 146 -1.77 8.26 7.69
CA ALA A 146 -2.44 9.42 7.10
C ALA A 146 -3.89 9.56 7.58
N GLU A 147 -4.62 8.44 7.70
CA GLU A 147 -5.98 8.42 8.23
C GLU A 147 -6.01 8.84 9.71
N ARG A 148 -5.13 8.29 10.54
CA ARG A 148 -5.02 8.67 11.97
C ARG A 148 -4.74 10.16 12.15
N LEU A 149 -3.82 10.71 11.34
CA LEU A 149 -3.52 12.14 11.35
C LEU A 149 -4.73 12.98 10.91
N ARG A 150 -5.46 12.54 9.88
CA ARG A 150 -6.68 13.21 9.42
C ARG A 150 -7.77 13.22 10.49
N LEU A 151 -7.98 12.10 11.19
CA LEU A 151 -8.94 11.99 12.29
C LEU A 151 -8.54 12.88 13.48
N LYS A 152 -7.26 12.89 13.83
CA LYS A 152 -6.72 13.76 14.89
C LYS A 152 -6.94 15.24 14.55
N ALA A 153 -6.58 15.68 13.34
CA ALA A 153 -6.80 17.06 12.90
C ALA A 153 -8.29 17.44 12.85
N LYS A 154 -9.18 16.52 12.48
CA LYS A 154 -10.65 16.74 12.55
C LYS A 154 -11.12 16.91 13.98
N ALA A 155 -10.65 16.07 14.90
CA ALA A 155 -10.99 16.14 16.32
C ALA A 155 -10.51 17.46 16.95
N GLU A 156 -9.27 17.86 16.67
CA GLU A 156 -8.71 19.15 17.13
C GLU A 156 -9.52 20.34 16.60
N LYS A 157 -9.85 20.36 15.30
CA LYS A 157 -10.72 21.41 14.73
C LYS A 157 -12.10 21.43 15.37
N LYS A 158 -12.69 20.27 15.68
CA LYS A 158 -13.99 20.18 16.36
C LYS A 158 -13.90 20.71 17.80
N ALA A 159 -12.83 20.37 18.52
CA ALA A 159 -12.56 20.86 19.87
C ALA A 159 -12.40 22.39 19.89
N LEU A 160 -11.61 22.94 18.97
CA LEU A 160 -11.42 24.40 18.83
C LEU A 160 -12.74 25.13 18.52
N LYS A 161 -13.56 24.58 17.61
CA LYS A 161 -14.89 25.15 17.32
C LYS A 161 -15.82 25.10 18.54
N LYS A 162 -15.81 24.01 19.29
CA LYS A 162 -16.62 23.88 20.53
C LYS A 162 -16.15 24.88 21.59
N ALA A 163 -14.85 25.04 21.79
CA ALA A 163 -14.28 26.00 22.72
C ALA A 163 -14.60 27.45 22.32
N ALA A 164 -14.50 27.79 21.04
CA ALA A 164 -14.86 29.11 20.54
C ALA A 164 -16.36 29.42 20.73
N LYS A 165 -17.24 28.44 20.48
CA LYS A 165 -18.68 28.57 20.72
C LYS A 165 -18.99 28.80 22.20
N ALA A 166 -18.40 27.99 23.10
CA ALA A 166 -18.59 28.14 24.54
C ALA A 166 -18.07 29.49 25.05
N ALA A 167 -16.94 29.97 24.54
CA ALA A 167 -16.41 31.29 24.88
C ALA A 167 -17.32 32.45 24.39
N ALA A 168 -17.93 32.31 23.21
CA ALA A 168 -18.89 33.29 22.70
C ALA A 168 -20.18 33.31 23.52
N GLU A 169 -20.70 32.15 23.92
CA GLU A 169 -21.87 32.02 24.80
C GLU A 169 -21.61 32.61 26.18
N ALA A 170 -20.44 32.34 26.78
CA ALA A 170 -20.04 32.95 28.05
C ALA A 170 -19.94 34.48 27.95
N LYS A 171 -19.34 35.02 26.87
CA LYS A 171 -19.29 36.47 26.63
C LYS A 171 -20.66 37.11 26.43
N ALA A 172 -21.63 36.38 25.87
CA ALA A 172 -23.00 36.87 25.73
C ALA A 172 -23.74 36.92 27.08
N ALA A 173 -23.48 35.97 27.97
CA ALA A 173 -24.07 35.93 29.31
C ALA A 173 -23.53 37.01 30.27
N LEU A 174 -22.33 37.56 30.01
CA LEU A 174 -21.70 38.63 30.79
C LEU A 174 -22.06 40.06 30.33
N LYS A 175 -22.99 40.25 29.37
CA LYS A 175 -23.46 41.60 29.01
C LYS A 175 -24.42 42.13 30.10
N PRO A 176 -24.17 43.31 30.70
CA PRO A 176 -25.02 43.84 31.75
C PRO A 176 -26.40 44.25 31.19
N PRO A 177 -27.47 44.21 32.02
CA PRO A 177 -28.80 44.60 31.59
C PRO A 177 -28.82 46.09 31.21
N VAL A 178 -29.42 46.39 30.06
CA VAL A 178 -29.68 47.76 29.61
C VAL A 178 -30.73 48.35 30.56
N VAL A 179 -30.32 49.30 31.42
CA VAL A 179 -31.21 50.02 32.33
C VAL A 179 -32.13 50.93 31.49
N PRO A 180 -33.47 50.87 31.63
CA PRO A 180 -34.37 51.77 30.90
C PRO A 180 -34.40 53.14 31.60
N HIS A 181 -34.04 54.20 30.87
CA HIS A 181 -34.23 55.58 31.33
C HIS A 181 -35.72 55.95 31.29
N SER A 182 -36.29 56.24 32.45
CA SER A 182 -37.59 56.89 32.62
C SER A 182 -37.41 58.41 32.45
N ASN A 183 -37.99 59.00 31.41
CA ASN A 183 -38.07 60.46 31.28
C ASN A 183 -39.35 60.97 31.94
N GLY A 184 -39.19 61.60 33.11
CA GLY A 184 -40.22 62.41 33.74
C GLY A 184 -40.48 63.70 32.98
N SER A 185 -41.75 64.05 32.89
CA SER A 185 -42.30 65.31 32.40
C SER A 185 -41.92 66.49 33.28
N THR A 186 -41.37 67.57 32.71
CA THR A 186 -41.56 68.94 33.23
C THR A 186 -41.66 69.91 32.05
N GLU A 187 -42.59 70.84 32.20
CA GLU A 187 -43.08 71.79 31.21
C GLU A 187 -42.10 72.95 30.99
N GLY A 188 -42.09 73.48 29.76
CA GLY A 188 -41.29 74.63 29.35
C GLY A 188 -41.67 75.14 27.96
N ARG A 189 -42.79 75.86 27.90
CA ARG A 189 -43.17 76.90 26.89
C ARG A 189 -41.97 77.87 26.68
N GLU A 190 -41.61 78.45 25.52
CA GLU A 190 -42.32 78.88 24.31
C GLU A 190 -41.35 79.15 23.10
N LEU A 191 -41.87 78.87 21.89
CA LEU A 191 -41.86 79.70 20.65
C LEU A 191 -40.53 80.08 19.95
N ASN A 192 -40.27 79.48 18.78
CA ASN A 192 -40.65 80.05 17.45
C ASN A 192 -39.94 79.28 16.31
N GLY A 193 -40.72 78.87 15.30
CA GLY A 193 -40.19 78.36 14.03
C GLY A 193 -41.00 77.21 13.43
N VAL A 194 -42.04 77.56 12.69
CA VAL A 194 -42.99 76.67 12.01
C VAL A 194 -42.31 75.80 10.93
N LEU A 195 -42.42 74.48 11.17
CA LEU A 195 -42.70 73.35 10.27
C LEU A 195 -42.38 73.45 8.77
N LEU A 196 -41.70 72.41 8.26
CA LEU A 196 -42.33 71.49 7.29
C LEU A 196 -41.87 70.04 7.49
N ASN A 197 -42.87 69.19 7.67
CA ASN A 197 -42.83 67.74 7.74
C ASN A 197 -42.81 67.13 6.32
N GLY A 198 -42.29 65.90 6.21
CA GLY A 198 -42.65 64.97 5.14
C GLY A 198 -41.57 63.92 4.89
N HIS A 199 -41.64 62.72 5.49
CA HIS A 199 -42.18 61.51 4.84
C HIS A 199 -41.45 61.15 3.53
N ARG A 200 -40.88 59.95 3.29
CA ARG A 200 -41.31 58.59 3.64
C ARG A 200 -40.25 57.61 3.11
N GLY A 201 -40.13 56.45 3.78
CA GLY A 201 -39.87 55.16 3.13
C GLY A 201 -38.44 54.87 2.67
N THR A 202 -37.95 53.65 2.59
CA THR A 202 -38.49 52.31 2.89
C THR A 202 -37.31 51.33 2.79
N SER A 203 -37.29 50.34 3.69
CA SER A 203 -36.70 49.00 3.53
C SER A 203 -35.24 48.85 3.05
N ALA A 204 -34.32 48.68 3.99
CA ALA A 204 -33.14 47.85 3.78
C ALA A 204 -33.54 46.37 3.94
N ARG A 205 -33.63 45.63 2.84
CA ARG A 205 -33.72 44.16 2.86
C ARG A 205 -32.76 43.53 1.85
N ARG A 206 -31.75 42.85 2.42
CA ARG A 206 -31.13 41.58 2.03
C ARG A 206 -30.35 41.42 0.70
N VAL A 207 -29.08 41.00 0.91
CA VAL A 207 -28.42 39.77 0.40
C VAL A 207 -28.06 39.71 -1.10
N SER A 208 -26.77 39.64 -1.40
CA SER A 208 -26.08 38.41 -1.84
C SER A 208 -24.67 38.69 -2.37
N ALA A 209 -23.73 37.87 -1.91
CA ALA A 209 -22.38 37.79 -2.44
C ALA A 209 -22.41 37.15 -3.83
N ALA A 210 -21.86 37.86 -4.83
CA ALA A 210 -21.69 37.35 -6.18
C ALA A 210 -20.59 36.27 -6.21
N LYS A 211 -20.95 35.12 -6.74
CA LYS A 211 -20.06 34.04 -7.17
C LYS A 211 -19.31 34.49 -8.43
N SER A 212 -17.99 34.48 -8.41
CA SER A 212 -17.19 34.56 -9.64
C SER A 212 -16.87 33.14 -10.12
N ALA A 213 -17.36 32.83 -11.32
CA ALA A 213 -17.18 31.56 -11.99
C ALA A 213 -15.83 31.47 -12.72
N ILE A 214 -15.41 30.21 -12.83
CA ILE A 214 -14.22 29.64 -13.44
C ILE A 214 -14.08 30.01 -14.93
N SER A 215 -12.85 30.30 -15.39
CA SER A 215 -12.46 30.01 -16.78
C SER A 215 -11.12 29.26 -16.81
N VAL A 216 -11.17 27.99 -17.20
CA VAL A 216 -10.00 27.14 -17.46
C VAL A 216 -9.89 27.02 -18.98
N ARG A 217 -8.76 27.44 -19.54
CA ARG A 217 -8.43 27.26 -20.95
C ARG A 217 -8.12 25.78 -21.25
N PRO A 218 -8.62 25.19 -22.35
CA PRO A 218 -8.25 23.85 -22.75
C PRO A 218 -6.93 23.85 -23.53
N VAL A 219 -5.96 23.05 -23.10
CA VAL A 219 -4.76 22.75 -23.91
C VAL A 219 -5.07 21.58 -24.84
N ARG A 220 -4.88 21.83 -26.13
CA ARG A 220 -5.16 20.92 -27.26
C ARG A 220 -4.45 19.57 -27.14
N LYS A 221 -5.22 18.48 -27.34
CA LYS A 221 -4.71 17.16 -27.74
C LYS A 221 -4.15 17.26 -29.16
N GLN A 222 -2.85 17.02 -29.34
CA GLN A 222 -2.32 16.62 -30.63
C GLN A 222 -2.50 15.11 -30.79
N ARG A 223 -3.42 14.72 -31.67
CA ARG A 223 -3.43 13.43 -32.34
C ARG A 223 -2.58 13.61 -33.61
N ARG A 224 -1.52 12.82 -33.77
CA ARG A 224 -0.97 12.51 -35.08
C ARG A 224 -1.13 11.02 -35.33
N GLU A 225 -1.62 10.75 -36.52
CA GLU A 225 -2.12 9.50 -37.03
C GLU A 225 -1.00 8.51 -37.36
N ALA A 226 -1.47 7.30 -37.62
CA ALA A 226 -0.74 6.13 -38.07
C ALA A 226 0.13 6.38 -39.31
N ARG A 227 1.26 5.66 -39.36
CA ARG A 227 1.78 5.07 -40.59
C ARG A 227 2.16 3.62 -40.30
N ALA A 228 1.40 2.72 -40.89
CA ALA A 228 1.82 1.38 -41.23
C ALA A 228 2.53 1.42 -42.61
N SER A 229 3.22 0.32 -42.93
CA SER A 229 3.87 -0.05 -44.20
C SER A 229 5.39 0.17 -44.27
N ALA A 230 6.13 -0.83 -43.79
CA ALA A 230 7.03 -1.68 -44.61
C ALA A 230 7.29 -3.00 -43.85
#